data_AF-A0AAU5FU71-F1
#
_entry.id   AF-A0AAU5FU71-F1
#
_cell.length_a   1.000
_cell.length_b   1.000
_cell.length_c   1.000
_cell.angle_alpha   90.00
_cell.angle_beta   90.00
_cell.angle_gamma   90.00
#
_symmetry.space_group_name_H-M   'P 1'
#
loop_
_entity.id
_entity.type
_entity.pdbx_description
1 polymer ?
#
loop_
_entity_poly.entity_id
_entity_poly.type
_entity_poly.pdbx_seq_one_letter_code
_entity_poly.pdbx_strand_id
1 'polypeptide(L)'
;MSDTTASASRAAWAVPAAVNTVLGCVGTFPLGLLWTFLADHPLASIGLTHRDPTDNDGVLPWLVLLILVVGVYCALWAAANIAVRRWTRLPGRPYWVFTVIVTLVPATVFAIFPDLWQALERS
;
A
#
# COMPACT_ATOMS: atom_id res chain seq x y z
N MET A 1 36.17 -13.71 -9.04
CA MET A 1 36.20 -12.27 -8.68
C MET A 1 34.87 -11.61 -9.12
N SER A 2 33.74 -12.19 -8.70
CA SER A 2 32.40 -11.94 -9.26
C SER A 2 31.31 -11.63 -8.21
N ASP A 3 31.61 -11.72 -6.91
CA ASP A 3 30.59 -11.67 -5.85
C ASP A 3 30.33 -10.25 -5.30
N THR A 4 31.28 -9.33 -5.48
CA THR A 4 31.23 -8.01 -4.83
C THR A 4 30.20 -7.07 -5.47
N THR A 5 29.96 -7.18 -6.78
CA THR A 5 29.03 -6.30 -7.51
C THR A 5 27.57 -6.70 -7.30
N ALA A 6 27.27 -7.99 -7.19
CA ALA A 6 25.93 -8.51 -6.90
C ALA A 6 25.48 -8.23 -5.46
N SER A 7 26.41 -8.29 -4.49
CA SER A 7 26.13 -7.92 -3.10
C SER A 7 25.77 -6.44 -2.95
N ALA A 8 26.52 -5.56 -3.60
CA ALA A 8 26.29 -4.11 -3.57
C ALA A 8 24.94 -3.72 -4.19
N SER A 9 24.51 -4.40 -5.26
CA SER A 9 23.21 -4.14 -5.88
C SER A 9 22.05 -4.58 -4.97
N ARG A 10 22.14 -5.78 -4.36
CA ARG A 10 21.13 -6.28 -3.41
C ARG A 10 21.01 -5.39 -2.16
N ALA A 11 22.14 -4.92 -1.63
CA ALA A 11 22.15 -3.99 -0.50
C ALA A 11 21.43 -2.66 -0.82
N ALA A 12 21.54 -2.16 -2.06
CA ALA A 12 20.87 -0.94 -2.49
C ALA A 12 19.32 -1.08 -2.51
N TRP A 13 18.80 -2.30 -2.69
CA TRP A 13 17.36 -2.59 -2.67
C TRP A 13 16.80 -2.83 -1.26
N ALA A 14 17.65 -3.09 -0.27
CA ALA A 14 17.22 -3.32 1.11
C ALA A 14 16.57 -2.08 1.74
N VAL A 15 17.10 -0.89 1.46
CA VAL A 15 16.55 0.37 1.99
C VAL A 15 15.14 0.65 1.44
N PRO A 16 14.90 0.65 0.11
CA PRO A 16 13.55 0.75 -0.44
C PRO A 16 12.61 -0.34 0.08
N ALA A 17 13.10 -1.57 0.25
CA ALA A 17 12.28 -2.66 0.77
C ALA A 17 11.80 -2.35 2.20
N ALA A 18 12.71 -2.04 3.12
CA ALA A 18 12.38 -1.72 4.50
C ALA A 18 11.41 -0.54 4.61
N VAL A 19 11.68 0.55 3.87
CA VAL A 19 10.81 1.73 3.85
C VAL A 19 9.41 1.38 3.35
N ASN A 20 9.30 0.64 2.25
CA ASN A 20 7.99 0.31 1.66
C ASN A 20 7.24 -0.75 2.45
N THR A 21 7.92 -1.62 3.21
CA THR A 21 7.28 -2.51 4.18
C THR A 21 6.63 -1.71 5.30
N VAL A 22 7.35 -0.74 5.90
CA VAL A 22 6.78 0.13 6.94
C VAL A 22 5.61 0.95 6.39
N LEU A 23 5.79 1.57 5.21
CA LEU A 23 4.71 2.30 4.56
C LEU A 23 3.53 1.39 4.17
N GLY A 24 3.76 0.12 3.87
CA GLY A 24 2.71 -0.86 3.62
C GLY A 24 1.93 -1.22 4.88
N CYS A 25 2.60 -1.36 6.02
CA CYS A 25 1.94 -1.55 7.32
C CYS A 25 1.03 -0.36 7.63
N VAL A 26 1.56 0.87 7.55
CA VAL A 26 0.77 2.11 7.72
C VAL A 26 -0.33 2.22 6.66
N GLY A 27 -0.04 1.79 5.44
CA GLY A 27 -0.93 1.81 4.29
C GLY A 27 -2.07 0.81 4.35
N THR A 28 -2.07 -0.12 5.30
CA THR A 28 -3.12 -1.15 5.41
C THR A 28 -4.50 -0.51 5.60
N PHE A 29 -4.59 0.54 6.43
CA PHE A 29 -5.83 1.28 6.64
C PHE A 29 -6.32 2.02 5.38
N PRO A 30 -5.55 2.92 4.74
CA PRO A 30 -6.00 3.62 3.53
C PRO A 30 -6.28 2.66 2.35
N LEU A 31 -5.51 1.58 2.20
CA LEU A 31 -5.75 0.60 1.14
C LEU A 31 -7.01 -0.23 1.41
N GLY A 32 -7.27 -0.59 2.67
CA GLY A 32 -8.52 -1.24 3.08
C GLY A 32 -9.73 -0.34 2.82
N LEU A 33 -9.63 0.95 3.17
CA LEU A 33 -10.66 1.93 2.90
C LEU A 33 -10.96 2.07 1.40
N LEU A 34 -9.91 2.11 0.57
CA LEU A 34 -10.05 2.12 -0.88
C LEU A 34 -10.76 0.86 -1.39
N TRP A 35 -10.40 -0.31 -0.86
CA TRP A 35 -11.06 -1.57 -1.21
C TRP A 35 -12.55 -1.58 -0.83
N THR A 36 -12.92 -1.13 0.37
CA THR A 36 -14.32 -1.03 0.81
C THR A 36 -15.12 -0.17 -0.16
N PHE A 37 -14.64 1.03 -0.48
CA PHE A 37 -15.31 1.89 -1.45
C PHE A 37 -15.49 1.22 -2.81
N LEU A 38 -14.44 0.57 -3.32
CA LEU A 38 -14.50 -0.11 -4.61
C LEU A 38 -15.52 -1.26 -4.59
N ALA A 39 -15.53 -2.06 -3.52
CA ALA A 39 -16.44 -3.18 -3.33
C ALA A 39 -17.90 -2.71 -3.20
N ASP A 40 -18.18 -1.62 -2.49
CA ASP A 40 -19.55 -1.19 -2.23
C ASP A 40 -20.17 -0.33 -3.35
N HIS A 41 -19.34 0.31 -4.20
CA HIS A 41 -19.84 1.21 -5.23
C HIS A 41 -19.57 0.74 -6.68
N PRO A 42 -18.38 0.93 -7.28
CA PRO A 42 -18.17 0.62 -8.68
C PRO A 42 -18.17 -0.88 -8.97
N LEU A 43 -17.67 -1.73 -8.07
CA LEU A 43 -17.71 -3.18 -8.28
C LEU A 43 -19.12 -3.74 -8.06
N ALA A 44 -19.88 -3.15 -7.12
CA ALA A 44 -21.27 -3.53 -6.89
C ALA A 44 -22.17 -3.13 -8.06
N SER A 45 -21.92 -1.96 -8.67
CA SER A 45 -22.73 -1.49 -9.81
C SER A 45 -22.57 -2.34 -11.07
N ILE A 46 -21.45 -3.06 -11.21
CA ILE A 46 -21.21 -4.04 -12.28
C ILE A 46 -21.48 -5.49 -11.85
N GLY A 47 -22.02 -5.69 -10.64
CA GLY A 47 -22.43 -7.00 -10.12
C GLY A 47 -21.29 -7.92 -9.69
N LEU A 48 -20.06 -7.42 -9.51
CA LEU A 48 -18.94 -8.22 -9.01
C LEU A 48 -18.98 -8.42 -7.49
N THR A 49 -19.63 -7.50 -6.77
CA THR A 49 -19.76 -7.48 -5.31
C THR A 49 -21.17 -7.07 -4.92
N HIS A 50 -21.49 -7.18 -3.63
CA HIS A 50 -22.76 -6.71 -3.07
C HIS A 50 -22.46 -5.51 -2.18
N ARG A 51 -23.24 -4.44 -2.36
CA ARG A 51 -23.16 -3.25 -1.52
C ARG A 51 -23.70 -3.56 -0.12
N ASP A 52 -23.03 -3.06 0.91
CA ASP A 52 -23.53 -3.11 2.27
C ASP A 52 -24.92 -2.44 2.39
N PRO A 53 -25.95 -3.17 2.85
CA PRO A 53 -27.31 -2.63 2.99
C PRO A 53 -27.43 -1.53 4.07
N THR A 54 -26.41 -1.36 4.92
CA THR A 54 -26.39 -0.36 5.98
C THR A 54 -25.74 0.97 5.56
N ASP A 55 -25.05 1.00 4.40
CA ASP A 55 -24.43 2.21 3.87
C ASP A 55 -25.45 3.16 3.23
N ASN A 56 -25.87 4.18 3.98
CA ASN A 56 -26.85 5.19 3.58
C ASN A 56 -26.25 6.60 3.35
N ASP A 57 -24.92 6.74 3.45
CA ASP A 57 -24.25 8.05 3.42
C ASP A 57 -24.04 8.58 1.99
N GLY A 58 -24.27 7.73 1.00
CA GLY A 58 -24.08 8.06 -0.42
C GLY A 58 -22.59 8.20 -0.79
N VAL A 59 -22.32 8.47 -2.06
CA VAL A 59 -20.94 8.42 -2.61
C VAL A 59 -20.09 9.63 -2.23
N LEU A 60 -20.71 10.79 -1.98
CA LEU A 60 -19.96 12.05 -1.78
C LEU A 60 -19.08 12.04 -0.51
N PRO A 61 -19.56 11.63 0.68
CA PRO A 61 -18.72 11.53 1.87
C PRO A 61 -17.54 10.57 1.69
N TRP A 62 -17.77 9.44 1.02
CA TRP A 62 -16.74 8.48 0.67
C TRP A 62 -15.63 9.10 -0.19
N LEU A 63 -15.98 9.86 -1.23
CA LEU A 63 -14.99 10.53 -2.08
C LEU A 63 -14.14 11.54 -1.30
N VAL A 64 -14.75 12.33 -0.42
CA VAL A 64 -14.01 13.27 0.44
C VAL A 64 -13.04 12.52 1.34
N LEU A 65 -13.50 11.45 1.99
CA LEU A 65 -12.68 10.64 2.87
C LEU A 65 -11.52 9.97 2.12
N LEU A 66 -11.77 9.42 0.93
CA LEU A 66 -10.74 8.82 0.09
C LEU A 66 -9.68 9.85 -0.34
N ILE A 67 -10.10 11.03 -0.81
CA ILE A 67 -9.17 12.08 -1.22
C ILE A 67 -8.29 12.49 -0.04
N LEU A 68 -8.89 12.68 1.14
CA LEU A 68 -8.14 13.08 2.33
C LEU A 68 -7.18 11.97 2.79
N VAL A 69 -7.68 10.76 2.98
CA VAL A 69 -6.92 9.68 3.62
C VAL A 69 -5.99 8.99 2.63
N VAL A 70 -6.53 8.50 1.51
CA VAL A 70 -5.76 7.80 0.48
C VAL A 70 -4.90 8.77 -0.30
N GLY A 71 -5.40 9.96 -0.62
CA GLY A 71 -4.62 10.99 -1.32
C GLY A 71 -3.40 11.47 -0.53
N VAL A 72 -3.56 11.77 0.76
CA VAL A 72 -2.43 12.15 1.63
C VAL A 72 -1.45 10.99 1.77
N TYR A 73 -1.94 9.76 1.97
CA TYR A 73 -1.07 8.58 2.02
C TYR A 73 -0.25 8.41 0.74
N CYS A 74 -0.89 8.48 -0.43
CA CYS A 74 -0.21 8.38 -1.73
C CYS A 74 0.83 9.49 -1.92
N ALA A 75 0.54 10.72 -1.48
CA ALA A 75 1.47 11.83 -1.55
C ALA A 75 2.71 11.60 -0.65
N LEU A 76 2.50 11.13 0.58
CA LEU A 76 3.58 10.79 1.52
C LEU A 76 4.42 9.61 1.01
N TRP A 77 3.76 8.57 0.50
CA TRP A 77 4.43 7.41 -0.10
C TRP A 77 5.28 7.82 -1.31
N ALA A 78 4.74 8.66 -2.20
CA ALA A 78 5.48 9.16 -3.35
C ALA A 78 6.66 10.04 -2.92
N ALA A 79 6.48 10.94 -1.96
CA ALA A 79 7.54 11.80 -1.45
C ALA A 79 8.69 10.98 -0.82
N ALA A 80 8.36 9.97 0.00
CA ALA A 80 9.33 9.06 0.60
C ALA A 80 10.13 8.30 -0.47
N ASN A 81 9.46 7.74 -1.47
CA ASN A 81 10.11 7.01 -2.55
C ASN A 81 10.92 7.91 -3.49
N ILE A 82 10.50 9.15 -3.72
CA ILE A 82 11.32 10.14 -4.44
C ILE A 82 12.62 10.42 -3.67
N ALA A 83 12.55 10.61 -2.35
CA ALA A 83 13.72 10.85 -1.51
C ALA A 83 14.68 9.64 -1.51
N VAL A 84 14.15 8.44 -1.26
CA VAL A 84 14.94 7.18 -1.25
C VAL A 84 15.58 6.93 -2.62
N ARG A 85 14.85 7.17 -3.71
CA ARG A 85 15.41 7.02 -5.06
C ARG A 85 16.55 7.99 -5.34
N ARG A 86 16.44 9.24 -4.88
CA ARG A 86 17.51 10.25 -5.03
C ARG A 86 18.80 9.80 -4.35
N TRP A 87 18.70 9.11 -3.20
CA TRP A 87 19.86 8.62 -2.46
C TRP A 87 20.45 7.33 -3.05
N THR A 88 19.61 6.41 -3.52
CA THR A 88 20.03 5.08 -3.99
C THR A 88 20.39 5.02 -5.49
N ARG A 89 20.02 6.04 -6.28
CA ARG A 89 20.28 6.13 -7.73
C ARG A 89 19.79 4.92 -8.55
N LEU A 90 18.76 4.23 -8.07
CA LEU A 90 18.18 3.04 -8.70
C LEU A 90 17.44 3.34 -10.03
N PRO A 91 17.36 2.36 -10.95
CA PRO A 91 16.70 2.52 -12.25
C PRO A 91 15.19 2.81 -12.07
N GLY A 92 14.67 3.81 -12.79
CA GLY A 92 13.36 4.40 -12.53
C GLY A 92 12.18 3.43 -12.59
N ARG A 93 11.94 2.78 -13.74
CA ARG A 93 10.79 1.87 -13.93
C ARG A 93 10.80 0.67 -12.97
N PRO A 94 11.90 -0.11 -12.87
CA PRO A 94 11.95 -1.25 -11.94
C PRO A 94 11.80 -0.83 -10.48
N TYR A 95 12.33 0.34 -10.12
CA TYR A 95 12.20 0.88 -8.77
C TYR A 95 10.73 1.10 -8.39
N TRP A 96 9.96 1.81 -9.22
CA TRP A 96 8.56 2.10 -8.90
C TRP A 96 7.68 0.84 -8.84
N VAL A 97 7.91 -0.12 -9.74
CA VAL A 97 7.18 -1.40 -9.69
C VAL A 97 7.52 -2.15 -8.40
N PHE A 98 8.80 -2.20 -8.03
CA PHE A 98 9.25 -2.85 -6.80
C PHE A 98 8.64 -2.20 -5.56
N THR A 99 8.65 -0.87 -5.45
CA THR A 99 8.11 -0.18 -4.27
C THR A 99 6.61 -0.40 -4.12
N VAL A 100 5.85 -0.38 -5.22
CA VAL A 100 4.41 -0.71 -5.21
C VAL A 100 4.19 -2.14 -4.72
N ILE A 101 4.90 -3.12 -5.29
CA ILE A 101 4.76 -4.53 -4.89
C ILE A 101 5.05 -4.69 -3.40
N VAL A 102 6.18 -4.15 -2.92
CA VAL A 102 6.57 -4.28 -1.50
C VAL A 102 5.58 -3.58 -0.57
N THR A 103 5.04 -2.42 -0.94
CA THR A 103 4.02 -1.72 -0.15
C THR A 103 2.71 -2.49 -0.06
N LEU A 104 2.34 -3.25 -1.10
CA LEU A 104 1.11 -4.04 -1.07
C LEU A 104 1.22 -5.32 -0.23
N VAL A 105 2.43 -5.85 0.02
CA VAL A 105 2.62 -7.11 0.76
C VAL A 105 2.01 -7.09 2.16
N PRO A 106 2.25 -6.08 3.03
CA PRO A 106 1.64 -6.08 4.36
C PRO A 106 0.11 -6.04 4.28
N ALA A 107 -0.46 -5.22 3.39
CA ALA A 107 -1.90 -5.11 3.23
C ALA A 107 -2.53 -6.43 2.79
N THR A 108 -1.89 -7.16 1.85
CA THR A 108 -2.39 -8.48 1.42
C THR A 108 -2.23 -9.54 2.51
N VAL A 109 -1.12 -9.52 3.27
CA VAL A 109 -0.93 -10.42 4.42
C VAL A 109 -2.01 -10.22 5.46
N PHE A 110 -2.31 -8.97 5.86
CA PHE A 110 -3.38 -8.70 6.83
C PHE A 110 -4.78 -9.04 6.29
N ALA A 111 -5.03 -8.82 5.00
CA ALA A 111 -6.30 -9.19 4.38
C ALA A 111 -6.52 -10.73 4.35
N ILE A 112 -5.46 -11.52 4.19
CA ILE A 112 -5.54 -12.98 4.16
C ILE A 112 -5.53 -13.58 5.57
N PHE A 113 -4.77 -12.97 6.48
CA PHE A 113 -4.59 -13.44 7.86
C PHE A 113 -5.08 -12.37 8.86
N PRO A 114 -6.40 -12.19 9.00
CA PRO A 114 -6.96 -11.19 9.91
C PRO A 114 -6.62 -11.46 11.38
N ASP A 115 -6.40 -12.72 11.76
CA ASP A 115 -6.00 -13.12 13.12
C ASP A 115 -4.63 -12.53 13.54
N LEU A 116 -3.79 -12.19 12.56
CA LEU A 116 -2.49 -11.56 12.78
C LEU A 116 -2.64 -10.15 13.37
N TRP A 117 -3.73 -9.45 13.02
CA TRP A 117 -4.10 -8.18 13.66
C TRP A 117 -4.50 -8.38 15.11
N GLN A 118 -5.34 -9.38 15.39
CA GLN A 118 -5.79 -9.69 16.76
C GLN A 118 -4.65 -10.11 17.68
N ALA A 119 -3.62 -10.77 17.13
CA ALA A 119 -2.44 -11.14 17.90
C ALA A 119 -1.61 -9.93 18.34
N LEU A 120 -1.50 -8.88 17.50
CA LEU A 120 -0.79 -7.64 17.82
C LEU A 120 -1.53 -6.79 18.86
N GLU A 121 -2.87 -6.81 18.85
CA GLU A 121 -3.68 -6.08 19.85
C GLU A 121 -3.62 -6.71 21.25
N ARG A 122 -3.25 -7.99 21.35
CA ARG A 122 -3.23 -8.76 22.61
C ARG A 122 -1.85 -8.84 23.27
N SER A 123 -0.80 -8.33 22.63
CA SER A 123 0.59 -8.33 23.12
C SER A 123 1.00 -6.98 23.72
#